data_AF-A0A8D8HTW4-F1
#
_entry.id   AF-A0A8D8HTW4-F1
#
_cell.length_a   1.000
_cell.length_b   1.000
_cell.length_c   1.000
_cell.angle_alpha   90.00
_cell.angle_beta   90.00
_cell.angle_gamma   90.00
#
_symmetry.space_group_name_H-M   'P 1'
#
loop_
_entity.id
_entity.type
_entity.pdbx_description
1 polymer ?
#
loop_
_entity_poly.entity_id
_entity_poly.type
_entity_poly.pdbx_seq_one_letter_code
_entity_poly.pdbx_strand_id
1 'polypeptide(L)'
;MASATAASAASGARENVDLECFLVTKHSWKGKYKRIFSIGSTGVSTYNLDKFDLTNRWQYNEVVSVLPNKSGNTAYEFVLNLRKDKKVDTIKLSSEYRSEILTSLLKYYKEFSDKPKHITMHVLEVDKGNTYRMFRAWGRIGTNIGGNELDSWHKHSKSMRQKL
;
A
#
# COMPACT_ATOMS: atom_id res chain seq x y z
N MET A 1 -43.61 -26.52 13.65
CA MET A 1 -43.20 -25.16 13.26
C MET A 1 -41.69 -25.15 13.08
N ALA A 2 -41.21 -25.59 11.92
CA ALA A 2 -39.81 -25.47 11.54
C ALA A 2 -39.61 -24.05 10.98
N SER A 3 -38.64 -23.29 11.50
CA SER A 3 -38.18 -22.07 10.86
C SER A 3 -36.67 -22.14 10.71
N ALA A 4 -36.25 -21.91 9.47
CA ALA A 4 -35.01 -22.35 8.87
C ALA A 4 -33.81 -21.48 9.28
N THR A 5 -32.68 -22.16 9.49
CA THR A 5 -31.34 -21.57 9.51
C THR A 5 -31.02 -21.04 8.12
N ALA A 6 -30.83 -19.73 7.98
CA ALA A 6 -30.37 -19.13 6.74
C ALA A 6 -28.87 -19.42 6.56
N ALA A 7 -28.55 -20.47 5.80
CA ALA A 7 -27.23 -20.62 5.20
C ALA A 7 -27.08 -19.58 4.08
N SER A 8 -26.13 -18.64 4.22
CA SER A 8 -25.75 -17.79 3.09
C SER A 8 -24.80 -18.55 2.16
N ALA A 9 -25.26 -18.78 0.93
CA ALA A 9 -24.49 -19.43 -0.11
C ALA A 9 -23.37 -18.52 -0.64
N ALA A 10 -22.25 -19.18 -0.96
CA ALA A 10 -20.91 -18.65 -1.19
C ALA A 10 -20.74 -17.77 -2.44
N SER A 11 -19.85 -16.77 -2.33
CA SER A 11 -19.00 -16.38 -3.46
C SER A 11 -17.65 -17.06 -3.27
N GLY A 12 -16.92 -17.39 -4.35
CA GLY A 12 -15.56 -17.94 -4.31
C GLY A 12 -14.51 -16.96 -3.77
N ALA A 13 -14.82 -16.27 -2.68
CA ALA A 13 -13.92 -15.44 -1.92
C ALA A 13 -12.84 -16.36 -1.37
N ARG A 14 -11.63 -16.23 -1.92
CA ARG A 14 -10.44 -16.80 -1.29
C ARG A 14 -10.45 -16.38 0.17
N GLU A 15 -10.32 -17.34 1.07
CA GLU A 15 -10.18 -17.04 2.48
C GLU A 15 -8.94 -16.16 2.68
N ASN A 16 -9.07 -15.14 3.55
CA ASN A 16 -7.93 -14.30 3.87
C ASN A 16 -6.94 -15.08 4.73
N VAL A 17 -5.77 -15.36 4.18
CA VAL A 17 -4.64 -15.96 4.89
C VAL A 17 -3.68 -14.85 5.26
N ASP A 18 -3.32 -14.74 6.54
CA ASP A 18 -2.33 -13.78 7.01
C ASP A 18 -0.93 -14.21 6.54
N LEU A 19 -0.23 -13.33 5.82
CA LEU A 19 1.07 -13.64 5.19
C LEU A 19 2.23 -13.02 5.97
N GLU A 20 2.06 -11.78 6.42
CA GLU A 20 3.07 -11.03 7.17
C GLU A 20 2.38 -10.28 8.32
N CYS A 21 2.90 -10.42 9.55
CA CYS A 21 2.32 -9.82 10.75
C CYS A 21 3.35 -8.93 11.45
N PHE A 22 2.94 -7.71 11.79
CA PHE A 22 3.82 -6.71 12.40
C PHE A 22 3.22 -6.17 13.69
N LEU A 23 4.06 -5.93 14.70
CA LEU A 23 3.66 -5.15 15.85
C LEU A 23 3.58 -3.67 15.46
N VAL A 24 2.43 -3.05 15.68
CA VAL A 24 2.19 -1.64 15.39
C VAL A 24 1.59 -0.93 16.60
N THR A 25 1.75 0.38 16.66
CA THR A 25 0.96 1.26 17.52
C THR A 25 -0.07 1.98 16.66
N LYS A 26 -1.36 1.81 16.97
CA LYS A 26 -2.44 2.58 16.33
C LYS A 26 -2.70 3.86 17.10
N HIS A 27 -2.75 4.97 16.38
CA HIS A 27 -2.98 6.31 16.93
C HIS A 27 -4.43 6.70 16.64
N SER A 28 -5.23 6.84 17.69
CA SER A 28 -6.65 7.18 17.61
C SER A 28 -6.99 8.33 18.56
N TRP A 29 -8.19 8.89 18.43
CA TRP A 29 -8.73 9.87 19.37
C TRP A 29 -8.80 9.33 20.81
N LYS A 30 -8.98 8.01 20.96
CA LYS A 30 -9.02 7.33 22.26
C LYS A 30 -7.62 7.05 22.84
N GLY A 31 -6.56 7.44 22.14
CA GLY A 31 -5.18 7.26 22.55
C GLY A 31 -4.39 6.31 21.64
N LYS A 32 -3.22 5.89 22.13
CA LYS A 32 -2.28 5.01 21.43
C LYS A 32 -2.34 3.61 22.01
N TYR A 33 -2.41 2.59 21.16
CA TYR A 33 -2.48 1.20 21.61
C TYR A 33 -1.76 0.25 20.66
N LYS A 34 -1.16 -0.79 21.23
CA LYS A 34 -0.47 -1.84 20.45
C LYS A 34 -1.48 -2.76 19.76
N ARG A 35 -1.22 -3.12 18.51
CA ARG A 35 -1.99 -4.07 17.70
C ARG A 35 -1.04 -4.92 16.88
N ILE A 36 -1.49 -6.11 16.50
CA ILE A 36 -0.88 -6.86 15.42
C ILE A 36 -1.53 -6.36 14.14
N PHE A 37 -0.74 -5.88 13.19
CA PHE A 37 -1.17 -5.52 11.84
C PHE A 37 -0.75 -6.64 10.90
N SER A 38 -1.74 -7.29 10.29
CA SER A 38 -1.52 -8.35 9.32
C SER A 38 -1.74 -7.83 7.90
N ILE A 39 -0.83 -8.23 7.02
CA ILE A 39 -0.97 -8.16 5.57
C ILE A 39 -1.31 -9.58 5.10
N GLY A 40 -2.52 -9.75 4.56
CA GLY A 40 -3.04 -11.04 4.13
C GLY A 40 -3.18 -11.19 2.62
N SER A 41 -3.68 -12.35 2.20
CA SER A 41 -3.87 -12.68 0.78
C SER A 41 -4.95 -11.85 0.08
N THR A 42 -5.88 -11.23 0.82
CA THR A 42 -7.02 -10.49 0.25
C THR A 42 -7.20 -9.08 0.82
N GLY A 43 -6.38 -8.71 1.80
CA GLY A 43 -6.49 -7.43 2.46
C GLY A 43 -5.60 -7.32 3.68
N VAL A 44 -5.92 -6.37 4.56
CA VAL A 44 -5.22 -6.15 5.82
C VAL A 44 -6.14 -6.29 7.01
N SER A 45 -5.59 -6.73 8.13
CA SER A 45 -6.33 -6.93 9.37
C SER A 45 -5.58 -6.37 10.57
N THR A 46 -6.32 -6.04 11.62
CA THR A 46 -5.73 -5.68 12.92
C THR A 46 -6.27 -6.57 14.02
N TYR A 47 -5.40 -7.07 14.87
CA TYR A 47 -5.75 -7.92 16.00
C TYR A 47 -5.39 -7.28 17.33
N ASN A 48 -6.15 -7.64 18.37
CA ASN A 48 -5.79 -7.31 19.74
C ASN A 48 -4.51 -8.07 20.14
N LEU A 49 -3.60 -7.43 20.86
CA LEU A 49 -2.32 -8.02 21.22
C LEU A 49 -2.46 -9.12 22.28
N ASP A 50 -3.41 -8.97 23.21
CA ASP A 50 -3.53 -9.89 24.36
C ASP A 50 -4.37 -11.12 24.01
N LYS A 51 -5.45 -10.90 23.27
CA LYS A 51 -6.45 -11.94 22.97
C LYS A 51 -6.32 -12.53 21.57
N PHE A 52 -5.53 -11.90 20.70
CA PHE A 52 -5.43 -12.25 19.27
C PHE A 52 -6.76 -12.18 18.50
N ASP A 53 -7.78 -11.52 19.08
CA ASP A 53 -9.07 -11.33 18.42
C ASP A 53 -8.96 -10.33 17.26
N LEU A 54 -9.61 -10.66 16.14
CA LEU A 54 -9.74 -9.76 14.99
C LEU A 54 -10.55 -8.52 15.39
N THR A 55 -9.96 -7.34 15.23
CA THR A 55 -10.60 -6.06 15.57
C THR A 55 -11.12 -5.31 14.36
N ASN A 56 -10.40 -5.35 13.24
CA ASN A 56 -10.84 -4.75 11.98
C ASN A 56 -10.23 -5.53 10.82
N ARG A 57 -10.92 -5.54 9.68
CA ARG A 57 -10.49 -6.13 8.43
C ARG A 57 -10.89 -5.22 7.27
N TRP A 58 -9.98 -5.05 6.33
CA TRP A 58 -10.20 -4.26 5.11
C TRP A 58 -9.66 -5.03 3.92
N GLN A 59 -10.47 -5.19 2.89
CA GLN A 59 -10.04 -5.74 1.61
C GLN A 59 -9.13 -4.74 0.88
N TYR A 60 -8.30 -5.22 -0.05
CA TYR A 60 -7.43 -4.31 -0.81
C TYR A 60 -8.23 -3.28 -1.62
N ASN A 61 -9.41 -3.63 -2.13
CA ASN A 61 -10.30 -2.71 -2.86
C ASN A 61 -10.90 -1.58 -1.98
N GLU A 62 -10.74 -1.64 -0.66
CA GLU A 62 -11.08 -0.57 0.29
C GLU A 62 -9.85 0.31 0.60
N VAL A 63 -8.64 -0.16 0.32
CA VAL A 63 -7.42 0.62 0.54
C VAL A 63 -7.29 1.66 -0.57
N VAL A 64 -7.30 2.94 -0.22
CA VAL A 64 -7.10 4.06 -1.15
C VAL A 64 -5.61 4.31 -1.34
N SER A 65 -4.86 4.38 -0.24
CA SER A 65 -3.41 4.57 -0.29
C SER A 65 -2.78 4.19 1.04
N VAL A 66 -1.49 3.84 0.97
CA VAL A 66 -0.61 3.70 2.11
C VAL A 66 0.62 4.58 1.89
N LEU A 67 0.92 5.45 2.85
CA LEU A 67 1.98 6.45 2.71
C LEU A 67 2.73 6.63 4.03
N PRO A 68 4.05 6.88 3.99
CA PRO A 68 4.77 7.36 5.17
C PRO A 68 4.17 8.69 5.63
N ASN A 69 4.06 8.89 6.94
CA ASN A 69 3.66 10.19 7.47
C ASN A 69 4.86 11.14 7.34
N LYS A 70 4.66 12.28 6.67
CA LYS A 70 5.72 13.28 6.41
C LYS A 70 5.71 14.43 7.42
N SER A 71 4.80 14.42 8.38
CA SER A 71 4.65 15.50 9.35
C SER A 71 5.62 15.34 10.52
N GLY A 72 6.62 16.24 10.62
CA GLY A 72 7.50 16.35 11.79
C GLY A 72 8.44 15.16 12.02
N ASN A 73 8.90 14.98 13.26
CA ASN A 73 9.78 13.87 13.68
C ASN A 73 8.98 12.57 13.89
N THR A 74 8.47 12.01 12.80
CA THR A 74 7.60 10.83 12.80
C THR A 74 8.18 9.69 11.97
N ALA A 75 9.47 9.39 12.18
CA ALA A 75 10.25 8.44 11.38
C ALA A 75 9.63 7.04 11.21
N TYR A 76 8.77 6.63 12.14
CA TYR A 76 8.11 5.33 12.19
C TYR A 76 6.61 5.37 11.85
N GLU A 77 6.04 6.55 11.59
CA GLU A 77 4.62 6.69 11.33
C GLU A 77 4.27 6.53 9.85
N PHE A 78 3.12 5.92 9.60
CA PHE A 78 2.52 5.81 8.29
C PHE A 78 1.00 5.94 8.41
N VAL A 79 0.37 6.28 7.30
CA VAL A 79 -1.07 6.45 7.19
C VAL A 79 -1.64 5.47 6.19
N LEU A 80 -2.75 4.86 6.56
CA LEU A 80 -3.58 4.02 5.72
C LEU A 80 -4.89 4.76 5.47
N ASN A 81 -5.13 5.15 4.22
CA ASN A 81 -6.38 5.77 3.81
C ASN A 81 -7.31 4.69 3.28
N LEU A 82 -8.49 4.59 3.87
CA LEU A 82 -9.46 3.53 3.61
C LEU A 82 -10.77 4.15 3.12
N ARG A 83 -11.32 3.62 2.04
CA ARG A 83 -12.63 4.00 1.53
C ARG A 83 -13.68 3.20 2.29
N LYS A 84 -14.56 3.90 2.99
CA LYS A 84 -15.78 3.35 3.57
C LYS A 84 -16.96 4.11 2.98
N ASP A 85 -17.72 3.42 2.14
CA ASP A 85 -18.82 4.00 1.36
C ASP A 85 -18.34 5.20 0.52
N LYS A 86 -18.87 6.40 0.80
CA LYS A 86 -18.51 7.66 0.14
C LYS A 86 -17.42 8.45 0.86
N LYS A 87 -16.94 7.98 2.02
CA LYS A 87 -15.96 8.68 2.85
C LYS A 87 -14.61 7.96 2.84
N VAL A 88 -13.54 8.74 2.94
CA VAL A 88 -12.19 8.21 3.15
C VAL A 88 -11.85 8.44 4.62
N ASP A 89 -11.54 7.36 5.33
CA ASP A 89 -11.03 7.36 6.69
C ASP A 89 -9.50 7.23 6.68
N THR A 90 -8.84 7.85 7.65
CA THR A 90 -7.38 7.85 7.75
C THR A 90 -6.97 7.21 9.06
N ILE A 91 -6.31 6.06 8.98
CA ILE A 91 -5.73 5.38 10.13
C ILE A 91 -4.25 5.70 10.19
N LYS A 92 -3.81 6.27 11.32
CA LYS A 92 -2.40 6.48 11.61
C LYS A 92 -1.84 5.33 12.43
N LEU A 93 -0.76 4.73 11.94
CA LEU A 93 -0.04 3.63 12.56
C LEU A 93 1.44 3.99 12.70
N SER A 94 2.14 3.38 13.63
CA SER A 94 3.59 3.48 13.72
C SER A 94 4.25 2.14 14.05
N SER A 95 5.40 1.89 13.44
CA SER A 95 6.22 0.70 13.69
C SER A 95 7.66 0.95 13.27
N GLU A 96 8.61 0.32 13.95
CA GLU A 96 10.01 0.28 13.50
C GLU A 96 10.14 -0.35 12.10
N TYR A 97 9.26 -1.32 11.79
CA TYR A 97 9.16 -2.00 10.49
C TYR A 97 8.36 -1.21 9.44
N ARG A 98 8.28 0.12 9.55
CA ARG A 98 7.47 0.96 8.63
C ARG A 98 7.83 0.68 7.18
N SER A 99 9.12 0.57 6.86
CA SER A 99 9.59 0.39 5.49
C SER A 99 9.18 -0.95 4.90
N GLU A 100 9.26 -2.01 5.70
CA GLU A 100 8.85 -3.38 5.37
C GLU A 100 7.34 -3.44 5.16
N ILE A 101 6.56 -2.88 6.10
CA ILE A 101 5.10 -2.80 6.00
C ILE A 101 4.68 -2.10 4.71
N LEU A 102 5.26 -0.93 4.41
CA LEU A 102 4.96 -0.18 3.20
C LEU A 102 5.32 -0.98 1.95
N THR A 103 6.48 -1.62 1.94
CA THR A 103 6.94 -2.42 0.80
C THR A 103 6.02 -3.62 0.56
N SER A 104 5.64 -4.33 1.62
CA SER A 104 4.77 -5.50 1.55
C SER A 104 3.34 -5.15 1.13
N LEU A 105 2.77 -4.05 1.65
CA LEU A 105 1.47 -3.56 1.21
C LEU A 105 1.46 -3.13 -0.26
N LEU A 106 2.52 -2.45 -0.70
CA LEU A 106 2.61 -1.95 -2.07
C LEU A 106 2.76 -3.07 -3.12
N LYS A 107 3.00 -4.32 -2.73
CA LYS A 107 2.87 -5.48 -3.63
C LYS A 107 1.45 -5.59 -4.21
N TYR A 108 0.44 -5.18 -3.45
CA TYR A 108 -0.98 -5.28 -3.78
C TYR A 108 -1.58 -3.98 -4.33
N TYR A 109 -0.76 -2.98 -4.69
CA TYR A 109 -1.24 -1.65 -5.11
C TYR A 109 -2.22 -1.66 -6.29
N LYS A 110 -2.19 -2.70 -7.13
CA LYS A 110 -3.10 -2.86 -8.29
C LYS A 110 -4.53 -3.18 -7.87
N GLU A 111 -4.71 -3.70 -6.66
CA GLU A 111 -6.00 -4.07 -6.08
C GLU A 111 -6.60 -2.94 -5.23
N PHE A 112 -5.86 -1.85 -5.03
CA PHE A 112 -6.33 -0.69 -4.26
C PHE A 112 -7.52 0.00 -4.94
N SER A 113 -8.39 0.58 -4.12
CA SER A 113 -9.61 1.29 -4.53
C SER A 113 -9.32 2.37 -5.58
N ASP A 114 -8.33 3.22 -5.27
CA ASP A 114 -7.87 4.24 -6.18
C ASP A 114 -6.67 3.68 -6.95
N LYS A 115 -6.87 3.52 -8.26
CA LYS A 115 -5.73 3.32 -9.14
C LYS A 115 -4.87 4.58 -9.02
N PRO A 116 -3.57 4.46 -8.70
CA PRO A 116 -2.71 5.61 -8.57
C PRO A 116 -2.85 6.47 -9.83
N LYS A 117 -3.34 7.71 -9.67
CA LYS A 117 -3.45 8.69 -10.76
C LYS A 117 -2.03 8.91 -11.28
N HIS A 118 -1.70 8.25 -12.38
CA HIS A 118 -0.41 8.31 -13.05
C HIS A 118 0.79 8.33 -12.10
N ILE A 119 1.10 7.18 -11.46
CA ILE A 119 2.51 6.92 -11.15
C ILE A 119 3.19 6.68 -12.49
N THR A 120 3.63 7.77 -13.13
CA THR A 120 4.49 7.68 -14.30
C THR A 120 5.79 7.08 -13.81
N MET A 121 6.10 5.87 -14.28
CA MET A 121 7.44 5.32 -14.11
C MET A 121 8.36 6.20 -14.94
N HIS A 122 9.20 6.97 -14.25
CA HIS A 122 10.22 7.77 -14.87
C HIS A 122 11.49 6.94 -14.98
N VAL A 123 12.15 7.09 -16.12
CA VAL A 123 13.46 6.51 -16.37
C VAL A 123 14.43 7.68 -16.44
N LEU A 124 15.51 7.60 -15.66
CA LEU A 124 16.65 8.48 -15.78
C LEU A 124 17.77 7.69 -16.41
N GLU A 125 18.26 8.19 -17.53
CA GLU A 125 19.55 7.77 -18.06
C GLU A 125 20.63 8.36 -17.15
N VAL A 126 21.45 7.50 -16.55
CA VAL A 126 22.55 7.90 -15.66
C VAL A 126 23.84 8.05 -16.48
N ASP A 127 24.08 7.11 -17.39
CA ASP A 127 25.22 7.10 -18.31
C ASP A 127 24.70 6.97 -19.73
N LYS A 128 25.24 7.78 -20.66
CA LYS A 128 24.84 7.86 -22.07
C LYS A 128 24.64 6.47 -22.71
N GLY A 129 23.41 5.95 -22.67
CA GLY A 129 22.98 4.68 -23.22
C GLY A 129 23.30 3.39 -22.44
N ASN A 130 23.90 3.46 -21.24
CA ASN A 130 24.42 2.28 -20.52
C ASN A 130 23.65 1.96 -19.22
N THR A 131 23.36 2.98 -18.41
CA THR A 131 22.75 2.78 -17.09
C THR A 131 21.45 3.55 -16.98
N TYR A 132 20.36 2.83 -16.65
CA TYR A 132 19.04 3.43 -16.46
C TYR A 132 18.56 3.19 -15.03
N ARG A 133 18.14 4.25 -14.34
CA ARG A 133 17.48 4.14 -13.04
C ARG A 133 15.98 4.39 -13.22
N MET A 134 15.19 3.41 -12.82
CA MET A 134 13.74 3.53 -12.77
C MET A 134 13.34 4.06 -11.40
N PHE A 135 12.59 5.14 -11.37
CA PHE A 135 12.02 5.63 -10.13
C PHE A 135 10.61 6.16 -10.32
N ARG A 136 9.86 6.09 -9.23
CA ARG A 136 8.54 6.71 -9.11
C ARG A 136 8.76 8.11 -8.55
N ALA A 137 8.86 9.11 -9.43
CA ALA A 137 9.00 10.51 -9.04
C ALA A 137 7.66 11.25 -9.14
N TRP A 138 7.53 12.28 -8.32
CA TRP A 138 6.56 13.35 -8.54
C TRP A 138 7.22 14.36 -9.48
N GLY A 139 6.88 14.31 -10.76
CA GLY A 139 7.43 15.20 -11.78
C GLY A 139 6.66 15.06 -13.09
N ARG A 140 6.54 16.15 -13.85
CA ARG A 140 6.05 16.06 -15.22
C ARG A 140 7.17 15.52 -16.11
N ILE A 141 6.83 14.79 -17.17
CA ILE A 141 7.76 14.53 -18.27
C ILE A 141 8.36 15.88 -18.70
N GLY A 142 9.67 15.94 -18.89
CA GLY A 142 10.40 17.18 -19.18
C GLY A 142 10.98 17.92 -17.97
N THR A 143 10.82 17.39 -16.75
CA THR A 143 11.52 17.96 -15.57
C THR A 143 12.97 17.50 -15.58
N ASN A 144 13.93 18.40 -15.31
CA ASN A 144 15.34 18.04 -15.20
C ASN A 144 15.72 17.69 -13.75
N ILE A 145 16.35 16.51 -13.55
CA ILE A 145 16.91 16.09 -12.27
C ILE A 145 18.39 15.72 -12.49
N GLY A 146 19.31 16.41 -11.81
CA GLY A 146 20.75 16.15 -11.96
C GLY A 146 21.28 16.42 -13.36
N GLY A 147 20.64 17.32 -14.12
CA GLY A 147 21.01 17.64 -15.51
C GLY A 147 20.37 16.75 -16.57
N ASN A 148 19.64 15.70 -16.17
CA ASN A 148 18.99 14.76 -17.08
C ASN A 148 17.47 14.96 -17.09
N GLU A 149 16.88 14.92 -18.29
CA GLU A 149 15.44 15.12 -18.50
C GLU A 149 14.66 13.85 -18.18
N LEU A 150 13.59 13.97 -17.41
CA LEU A 150 12.68 12.86 -17.14
C LEU A 150 11.84 12.52 -18.36
N ASP A 151 11.90 11.26 -18.81
CA ASP A 151 11.06 10.76 -19.89
C ASP A 151 10.18 9.57 -19.49
N SER A 152 9.17 9.28 -20.31
CA SER A 152 8.25 8.16 -20.12
C SER A 152 8.92 6.83 -20.40
N TRP A 153 8.73 5.87 -19.49
CA TRP A 153 9.17 4.48 -19.69
C TRP A 153 8.73 3.88 -21.04
N HIS A 154 7.54 4.23 -21.52
CA HIS A 154 6.99 3.64 -22.74
C HIS A 154 7.84 3.94 -23.98
N LYS A 155 8.50 5.11 -24.04
CA LYS A 155 9.38 5.49 -25.15
C LYS A 155 10.66 4.66 -25.21
N HIS A 156 11.23 4.33 -24.05
CA HIS A 156 12.52 3.64 -23.96
C HIS A 156 12.40 2.10 -23.84
N SER A 157 11.20 1.60 -23.48
CA SER A 157 10.96 0.18 -23.25
C SER A 157 11.27 -0.74 -24.44
N LYS A 158 11.08 -0.27 -25.69
CA LYS A 158 11.40 -1.03 -26.90
C LYS A 158 12.90 -1.10 -27.17
N SER A 159 13.61 0.02 -26.99
CA SER A 159 15.06 0.11 -27.20
C SER A 159 15.85 -0.73 -26.19
N MET A 160 15.43 -0.75 -24.92
CA MET A 160 16.11 -1.57 -23.90
C MET A 160 15.89 -3.08 -24.08
N ARG A 161 14.71 -3.51 -24.54
CA ARG A 161 14.42 -4.94 -24.80
C ARG A 161 15.26 -5.52 -25.94
N GLN A 162 15.81 -4.67 -26.81
CA GLN A 162 16.61 -5.08 -27.96
C GLN A 162 18.11 -5.17 -27.64
N LYS A 163 18.52 -4.75 -26.43
CA LYS A 163 19.91 -4.77 -25.93
C LYS A 163 20.17 -5.85 -24.86
N LEU A 164 19.15 -6.63 -24.50
CA LEU A 164 19.25 -7.84 -23.67
C LEU A 164 19.14 -9.06 -24.58
#